data_AF-A0A9D9DSM4-F1
#
_entry.id   AF-A0A9D9DSM4-F1
#
_cell.length_a   1.000
_cell.length_b   1.000
_cell.length_c   1.000
_cell.angle_alpha   90.00
_cell.angle_beta   90.00
_cell.angle_gamma   90.00
#
_symmetry.space_group_name_H-M   'P 1'
#
loop_
_entity.id
_entity.type
_entity.pdbx_description
1 polymer ?
#
loop_
_entity_poly.entity_id
_entity_poly.type
_entity_poly.pdbx_seq_one_letter_code
_entity_poly.pdbx_strand_id
1 'polypeptide(L)'
;MKLTFSKAFIKSSLRLSGKMKSSLQKALQEIEKAKSIDEISDCKKLKDIEYIYRIRIGGYRAFFVFHIHIKDDVILFQYLLARGEAYSKKNMDNLRKSDL
;
A
#
# COMPACT_ATOMS: atom_id res chain seq x y z
N MET A 1 10.31 -0.87 9.24
CA MET A 1 8.93 -1.33 9.55
C MET A 1 8.72 -2.78 9.12
N LYS A 2 7.78 -3.52 9.73
CA LYS A 2 7.46 -4.90 9.34
C LYS A 2 6.39 -4.93 8.24
N LEU A 3 6.71 -5.56 7.11
CA LEU A 3 5.80 -5.65 5.96
C LEU A 3 5.03 -6.97 5.93
N THR A 4 3.73 -6.90 5.68
CA THR A 4 2.85 -8.04 5.43
C THR A 4 2.01 -7.80 4.18
N PHE A 5 1.62 -8.87 3.49
CA PHE A 5 0.98 -8.78 2.18
C PHE A 5 -0.27 -9.66 2.10
N SER A 6 -1.36 -9.10 1.61
CA SER A 6 -2.56 -9.87 1.29
C SER A 6 -2.31 -10.78 0.07
N LYS A 7 -3.09 -11.85 -0.06
CA LYS A 7 -3.08 -12.71 -1.26
C LYS A 7 -3.39 -11.93 -2.53
N ALA A 8 -4.29 -10.94 -2.45
CA ALA A 8 -4.66 -10.10 -3.59
C ALA A 8 -3.48 -9.22 -4.04
N PHE A 9 -2.76 -8.63 -3.08
CA PHE A 9 -1.56 -7.85 -3.35
C PHE A 9 -0.49 -8.69 -4.04
N ILE A 10 -0.16 -9.87 -3.48
CA ILE A 10 0.83 -10.79 -4.05
C ILE A 10 0.45 -11.17 -5.49
N LYS A 11 -0.82 -11.51 -5.73
CA LYS A 11 -1.30 -11.86 -7.07
C LYS A 11 -1.13 -10.73 -8.07
N SER A 12 -1.38 -9.48 -7.65
CA SER A 12 -1.17 -8.30 -8.50
C SER A 12 0.31 -7.99 -8.71
N SER A 13 1.15 -8.10 -7.67
CA SER A 13 2.58 -7.81 -7.77
C SER A 13 3.32 -8.78 -8.68
N LEU A 14 2.92 -10.07 -8.70
CA LEU A 14 3.48 -11.08 -9.59
C LEU A 14 3.24 -10.79 -11.07
N ARG A 15 2.20 -10.01 -11.40
CA ARG A 15 1.89 -9.61 -12.79
C ARG A 15 2.72 -8.43 -13.27
N LEU A 16 3.46 -7.76 -12.38
CA LEU A 16 4.30 -6.63 -12.75
C LEU A 16 5.62 -7.09 -13.36
N SER A 17 6.06 -6.37 -14.39
CA SER A 17 7.32 -6.63 -15.08
C SER A 17 8.10 -5.34 -15.37
N GLY A 18 9.36 -5.50 -15.76
CA GLY A 18 10.26 -4.40 -16.14
C GLY A 18 10.36 -3.29 -15.09
N LYS A 19 10.28 -2.04 -15.55
CA LYS A 19 10.41 -0.84 -14.71
C LYS A 19 9.42 -0.81 -13.54
N MET A 20 8.25 -1.42 -13.69
CA MET A 20 7.21 -1.39 -12.66
C MET A 20 7.54 -2.32 -11.49
N LYS A 21 8.05 -3.52 -11.78
CA LYS A 21 8.55 -4.44 -10.75
C LYS A 21 9.69 -3.81 -9.96
N SER A 22 10.64 -3.18 -10.66
CA SER A 22 11.75 -2.47 -10.02
C SER A 22 11.27 -1.30 -9.15
N SER A 23 10.26 -0.55 -9.60
CA SER A 23 9.69 0.57 -8.82
C SER A 23 9.00 0.06 -7.54
N LEU A 24 8.25 -1.04 -7.63
CA LEU A 24 7.65 -1.67 -6.45
C LEU A 24 8.71 -2.16 -5.47
N GLN A 25 9.76 -2.82 -5.94
CA GLN A 25 10.85 -3.30 -5.07
C GLN A 25 11.54 -2.14 -4.33
N LYS A 26 11.82 -1.03 -5.02
CA LYS A 26 12.41 0.16 -4.40
C LYS A 26 11.51 0.74 -3.32
N ALA A 27 10.21 0.87 -3.59
CA ALA A 27 9.25 1.37 -2.60
C ALA A 27 9.17 0.45 -1.37
N LEU A 28 9.12 -0.88 -1.55
CA LEU A 28 9.11 -1.81 -0.43
C LEU A 28 10.40 -1.72 0.42
N GLN A 29 11.56 -1.59 -0.22
CA GLN A 29 12.84 -1.43 0.48
C GLN A 29 12.94 -0.11 1.25
N GLU A 30 12.39 0.97 0.70
CA GLU A 30 12.32 2.27 1.39
C GLU A 30 11.48 2.17 2.66
N ILE A 31 10.30 1.55 2.57
CA ILE A 31 9.37 1.39 3.69
C ILE A 31 9.93 0.45 4.76
N GLU A 32 10.60 -0.62 4.35
CA GLU A 32 11.24 -1.55 5.28
C GLU A 32 12.30 -0.82 6.13
N LYS A 33 13.02 0.13 5.53
CA LYS A 33 14.05 0.96 6.18
C LYS A 33 13.50 2.17 6.93
N ALA A 34 12.29 2.62 6.60
CA ALA A 34 11.65 3.75 7.27
C ALA A 34 11.40 3.45 8.76
N LYS A 35 11.57 4.48 9.59
CA LYS A 35 11.29 4.45 11.03
C LYS A 35 9.90 4.96 11.38
N SER A 36 9.31 5.79 10.52
CA SER A 36 7.96 6.34 10.68
C SER A 36 7.29 6.52 9.32
N ILE A 37 5.96 6.71 9.32
CA ILE A 37 5.19 6.84 8.08
C ILE A 37 5.52 8.14 7.33
N ASP A 38 6.02 9.15 8.05
CA ASP A 38 6.41 10.45 7.51
C ASP A 38 7.72 10.38 6.69
N GLU A 39 8.54 9.35 6.92
CA GLU A 39 9.75 9.08 6.13
C GLU A 39 9.45 8.41 4.78
N ILE A 40 8.21 7.93 4.57
CA ILE A 40 7.83 7.22 3.36
C ILE A 40 7.42 8.21 2.27
N SER A 41 8.16 8.21 1.16
CA SER A 41 7.88 9.08 0.02
C SER A 41 6.51 8.83 -0.61
N ASP A 42 5.86 9.92 -1.02
CA ASP A 42 4.54 9.89 -1.69
C ASP A 42 3.43 9.14 -0.93
N CYS A 43 3.60 8.94 0.38
CA CYS A 43 2.61 8.35 1.26
C CYS A 43 1.54 9.39 1.63
N LYS A 44 0.26 9.04 1.44
CA LYS A 44 -0.87 9.88 1.88
C LYS A 44 -1.93 9.03 2.56
N LYS A 45 -2.41 9.49 3.72
CA LYS A 45 -3.61 8.98 4.36
C LYS A 45 -4.83 9.27 3.48
N LEU A 46 -5.72 8.30 3.30
CA LEU A 46 -7.01 8.53 2.65
C LEU A 46 -7.94 9.30 3.59
N LYS A 47 -8.70 10.25 3.05
CA LYS A 47 -9.76 10.93 3.81
C LYS A 47 -10.90 9.93 4.03
N ASP A 48 -11.53 10.01 5.20
CA ASP A 48 -12.71 9.24 5.59
C ASP A 48 -12.48 7.72 5.80
N ILE A 49 -11.22 7.31 5.99
CA ILE A 49 -10.82 5.93 6.36
C ILE A 49 -9.68 6.03 7.39
N GLU A 50 -9.75 5.26 8.47
CA GLU A 50 -8.97 5.53 9.68
C GLU A 50 -7.51 5.04 9.58
N TYR A 51 -7.30 3.86 8.98
CA TYR A 51 -5.97 3.23 8.92
C TYR A 51 -5.44 3.02 7.50
N ILE A 52 -6.10 3.58 6.48
CA ILE A 52 -5.72 3.34 5.09
C ILE A 52 -4.88 4.47 4.50
N TYR A 53 -3.75 4.08 3.94
CA TYR A 53 -2.77 4.93 3.29
C TYR A 53 -2.57 4.49 1.84
N ARG A 54 -2.00 5.40 1.05
CA ARG A 54 -1.69 5.19 -0.35
C ARG A 54 -0.31 5.74 -0.69
N ILE A 55 0.53 4.88 -1.26
CA ILE A 55 1.82 5.25 -1.84
C ILE A 55 1.71 5.27 -3.36
N ARG A 56 2.35 6.24 -3.98
CA ARG A 56 2.51 6.30 -5.43
C ARG A 56 3.73 5.46 -5.83
N ILE A 57 3.54 4.55 -6.79
CA ILE A 57 4.63 3.74 -7.35
C ILE A 57 4.61 3.95 -8.87
N GLY A 58 5.35 4.95 -9.34
CA GLY A 58 5.36 5.36 -10.75
C GLY A 58 3.97 5.76 -11.26
N GLY A 59 3.42 4.96 -12.17
CA GLY A 59 2.07 5.11 -12.74
C GLY A 59 0.95 4.40 -11.97
N TYR A 60 1.29 3.57 -10.98
CA TYR A 60 0.35 2.79 -10.17
C TYR A 60 0.18 3.42 -8.77
N ARG A 61 -0.89 3.00 -8.08
CA ARG A 61 -1.16 3.37 -6.68
C ARG A 61 -1.23 2.09 -5.87
N ALA A 62 -0.37 1.96 -4.88
CA ALA A 62 -0.45 0.92 -3.87
C ALA A 62 -1.33 1.44 -2.74
N PHE A 63 -2.37 0.69 -2.39
CA PHE A 63 -3.21 0.95 -1.23
C PHE A 63 -2.86 -0.07 -0.16
N PHE A 64 -2.60 0.41 1.04
CA PHE A 64 -2.26 -0.44 2.16
C PHE A 64 -2.93 0.08 3.41
N VAL A 65 -3.23 -0.86 4.30
CA VAL A 65 -3.67 -0.56 5.65
C VAL A 65 -2.42 -0.49 6.51
N PHE A 66 -2.25 0.60 7.23
CA PHE A 66 -1.17 0.80 8.17
C PHE A 66 -1.73 0.63 9.58
N HIS A 67 -1.41 -0.50 10.20
CA HIS A 67 -1.77 -0.77 11.60
C HIS A 67 -0.55 -0.54 12.48
N ILE A 68 -0.58 0.55 13.27
CA ILE A 68 0.47 0.84 14.26
C ILE A 68 0.29 -0.16 15.41
N HIS A 69 1.24 -1.09 15.55
CA HIS A 69 1.28 -1.98 16.71
C HIS A 69 2.42 -1.56 17.64
N ILE A 70 2.16 -1.61 18.95
CA ILE A 70 3.02 -1.11 20.04
C ILE A 70 4.44 -1.71 20.05
N LYS A 71 4.69 -2.85 19.38
CA LYS A 71 5.97 -3.57 19.43
C LYS A 71 6.79 -3.53 18.14
N ASP A 72 6.13 -3.43 16.99
CA ASP A 72 6.73 -3.31 15.65
C ASP A 72 5.68 -2.66 14.76
N ASP A 73 5.94 -1.49 14.16
CA ASP A 73 5.00 -0.90 13.20
C ASP A 73 4.76 -1.87 12.03
N VAL A 74 3.51 -2.34 11.87
CA VAL A 74 3.14 -3.31 10.84
C VAL A 74 2.40 -2.63 9.70
N ILE A 75 2.94 -2.77 8.49
CA ILE A 75 2.27 -2.32 7.27
C ILE A 75 1.65 -3.53 6.59
N LEU A 76 0.33 -3.53 6.42
CA LEU A 76 -0.41 -4.55 5.67
C LEU A 76 -0.78 -4.03 4.28
N PHE A 77 -0.04 -4.47 3.28
CA PHE A 77 -0.36 -4.21 1.89
C PHE A 77 -1.59 -5.01 1.45
N GLN A 78 -2.67 -4.29 1.16
CA GLN A 78 -3.95 -4.93 0.85
C GLN A 78 -4.22 -5.01 -0.63
N TYR A 79 -3.99 -3.93 -1.38
CA TYR A 79 -4.24 -3.88 -2.83
C TYR A 79 -3.16 -3.12 -3.59
N LEU A 80 -2.88 -3.57 -4.81
CA LEU A 80 -2.06 -2.87 -5.78
C LEU A 80 -2.90 -2.66 -7.04
N LEU A 81 -3.25 -1.40 -7.34
CA LEU A 81 -4.23 -1.04 -8.36
C LEU A 81 -3.68 -0.02 -9.35
N ALA A 82 -4.16 -0.08 -10.59
CA ALA A 82 -3.88 0.95 -11.58
C ALA A 82 -4.53 2.27 -11.18
N ARG A 83 -3.96 3.40 -11.62
CA ARG A 83 -4.42 4.76 -11.27
C ARG A 83 -5.91 4.99 -11.53
N GLY A 84 -6.46 4.45 -12.61
CA GLY A 84 -7.88 4.60 -12.98
C GLY A 84 -8.83 3.75 -12.14
N GLU A 85 -8.38 2.61 -11.64
CA GLU A 85 -9.21 1.66 -10.89
C GLU A 85 -9.20 1.93 -9.38
N ALA A 86 -8.13 2.58 -8.93
CA ALA A 86 -7.83 2.98 -7.56
C ALA A 86 -9.01 3.60 -6.80
N TYR A 87 -9.80 4.46 -7.46
CA TYR A 87 -10.89 5.22 -6.86
C TYR A 87 -12.28 4.77 -7.30
N SER A 88 -12.39 3.59 -7.93
CA SER A 88 -13.71 3.05 -8.25
C SER A 88 -14.51 2.79 -6.97
N LYS A 89 -15.82 3.06 -7.01
CA LYS A 89 -16.73 2.86 -5.87
C LYS A 89 -16.55 1.48 -5.24
N LYS A 90 -16.49 0.43 -6.07
CA LYS A 90 -16.25 -0.95 -5.66
C LYS A 90 -14.97 -1.13 -4.84
N ASN A 91 -13.85 -0.55 -5.28
CA ASN A 91 -12.57 -0.72 -4.59
C ASN A 91 -12.53 0.10 -3.29
N MET A 92 -13.12 1.29 -3.28
CA MET A 92 -13.28 2.09 -2.06
C MET A 92 -14.16 1.38 -1.02
N ASP A 93 -15.26 0.76 -1.44
CA ASP A 93 -16.13 0.00 -0.54
C ASP A 93 -15.43 -1.25 0.02
N ASN A 94 -14.60 -1.92 -0.79
CA ASN A 94 -13.78 -3.05 -0.32
C ASN A 94 -12.72 -2.60 0.69
N LEU A 95 -12.07 -1.45 0.46
CA LEU A 95 -11.11 -0.86 1.40
C LEU A 95 -11.79 -0.49 2.73
N ARG A 96 -13.00 0.07 2.71
CA ARG A 96 -13.73 0.38 3.95
C ARG A 96 -14.09 -0.86 4.76
N LYS A 97 -14.43 -1.97 4.10
CA LYS A 97 -14.72 -3.24 4.79
C LYS A 97 -13.51 -3.85 5.47
N SER A 98 -12.31 -3.45 5.06
CA SER A 98 -11.05 -3.97 5.57
C SER A 98 -10.32 -2.99 6.52
N ASP A 99 -10.97 -1.87 6.84
CA ASP A 99 -10.61 -0.90 7.89
C ASP A 99 -11.21 -1.30 9.26
N LEU A 100 -11.59 -2.57 9.43
CA LEU A 100 -12.18 -3.17 10.64
C LEU A 100 -11.16 -4.03 11.38
#